data_AF-A0A7Z9IP42-F1
#
_entry.id   AF-A0A7Z9IP42-F1
#
_cell.length_a   1.000
_cell.length_b   1.000
_cell.length_c   1.000
_cell.angle_alpha   90.00
_cell.angle_beta   90.00
_cell.angle_gamma   90.00
#
_symmetry.space_group_name_H-M   'P 1'
#
loop_
_entity.id
_entity.type
_entity.pdbx_description
1 polymer ?
#
loop_
_entity_poly.entity_id
_entity_poly.type
_entity_poly.pdbx_seq_one_letter_code
_entity_poly.pdbx_strand_id
1 'polypeptide(L)'
;FKSRVLILIITSSIFACLHLMNPEPWSYGVGTYLISVFLVGMFMGLITLIDGGIELAVGIHIANNLWVHLIVGLEDSVIPSSSLFITTNQNLDMIPTIISSMSQYALLTIVFAFRYKWFDKLKKYGTL
;
A
#
# COMPACT_ATOMS: atom_id res chain seq x y z
N PHE A 1 9.59 -8.86 -20.14
CA PHE A 1 9.28 -9.50 -18.85
C PHE A 1 8.07 -10.40 -19.00
N LYS A 2 8.20 -11.72 -18.82
CA LYS A 2 7.17 -12.71 -19.25
C LYS A 2 6.04 -13.00 -18.24
N SER A 3 6.08 -12.47 -17.01
CA SER A 3 5.00 -12.65 -16.01
C SER A 3 4.69 -11.34 -15.27
N ARG A 4 3.44 -10.86 -15.39
CA ARG A 4 2.96 -9.65 -14.68
C ARG A 4 3.03 -9.83 -13.17
N VAL A 5 2.72 -11.02 -12.67
CA VAL A 5 2.81 -11.38 -11.25
C VAL A 5 4.25 -11.31 -10.75
N LEU A 6 5.22 -11.78 -11.54
CA LEU A 6 6.63 -11.71 -11.16
C LEU A 6 7.11 -10.25 -11.05
N ILE A 7 6.69 -9.38 -11.98
CA ILE A 7 7.01 -7.95 -11.92
C ILE A 7 6.42 -7.31 -10.66
N LEU A 8 5.16 -7.61 -10.31
CA LEU A 8 4.53 -7.10 -9.09
C LEU A 8 5.33 -7.48 -7.85
N ILE A 9 5.68 -8.76 -7.70
CA ILE A 9 6.42 -9.24 -6.54
C ILE A 9 7.79 -8.55 -6.48
N ILE A 10 8.55 -8.52 -7.58
CA ILE A 10 9.88 -7.92 -7.60
C ILE A 10 9.83 -6.43 -7.26
N THR A 11 8.95 -5.66 -7.91
CA THR A 11 8.85 -4.21 -7.69
C THR A 11 8.40 -3.88 -6.28
N SER A 12 7.44 -4.63 -5.73
CA SER A 12 6.96 -4.45 -4.36
C SER A 12 8.01 -4.84 -3.32
N SER A 13 8.79 -5.90 -3.56
CA SER A 13 9.91 -6.28 -2.71
C SER A 13 11.01 -5.23 -2.71
N ILE A 14 11.38 -4.70 -3.89
CA ILE A 14 12.36 -3.61 -3.98
C ILE A 14 11.86 -2.39 -3.20
N PHE A 15 10.60 -2.01 -3.39
CA PHE A 15 9.98 -0.90 -2.66
C PHE A 15 10.04 -1.10 -1.14
N ALA A 16 9.66 -2.29 -0.64
CA ALA A 16 9.73 -2.60 0.78
C ALA A 16 11.17 -2.58 1.33
N CYS A 17 12.13 -3.18 0.63
CA CYS A 17 13.52 -3.21 1.05
C CYS A 17 14.14 -1.81 1.13
N LEU A 18 13.80 -0.89 0.22
CA LEU A 18 14.28 0.50 0.29
C LEU A 18 13.84 1.21 1.57
N HIS A 19 12.70 0.82 2.15
CA HIS A 19 12.19 1.41 3.39
C HIS A 19 12.88 0.89 4.67
N LEU A 20 13.78 -0.10 4.57
CA LEU A 20 14.64 -0.50 5.70
C LEU A 20 15.63 0.60 6.12
N MET A 21 15.87 1.57 5.23
CA MET A 21 16.71 2.73 5.52
C MET A 21 16.03 3.75 6.45
N ASN A 22 14.75 3.55 6.77
CA ASN A 22 14.00 4.41 7.67
C ASN A 22 14.16 3.96 9.14
N PRO A 23 13.97 4.85 10.13
CA PRO A 23 13.95 4.51 11.56
C PRO A 23 12.78 3.59 11.96
N GLU A 24 11.62 3.72 11.33
CA GLU A 24 10.38 3.01 11.71
C GLU A 24 10.53 1.49 11.87
N PRO A 25 11.14 0.73 10.94
CA PRO A 25 11.29 -0.71 11.12
C PRO A 25 12.06 -1.10 12.39
N TRP A 26 12.96 -0.24 12.87
CA TRP A 26 13.79 -0.48 14.06
C TRP A 26 13.05 -0.17 15.36
N SER A 27 12.07 0.74 15.32
CA SER A 27 11.22 1.09 16.49
C SER A 27 9.92 0.28 16.57
N TYR A 28 9.36 -0.13 15.42
CA TYR A 28 8.02 -0.71 15.32
C TYR A 28 7.99 -2.15 14.83
N GLY A 29 9.16 -2.77 14.61
CA GLY A 29 9.30 -4.17 14.24
C GLY A 29 9.52 -4.36 12.74
N VAL A 30 10.71 -4.83 12.38
CA VAL A 30 11.18 -4.96 10.99
C VAL A 30 10.24 -5.80 10.14
N GLY A 31 9.81 -6.96 10.65
CA GLY A 31 8.92 -7.88 9.92
C GLY A 31 7.55 -7.27 9.64
N THR A 32 6.91 -6.68 10.66
CA THR A 32 5.60 -6.04 10.53
C THR A 32 5.67 -4.82 9.60
N TYR A 33 6.72 -4.01 9.72
CA TYR A 33 6.90 -2.85 8.86
C TYR A 33 7.12 -3.26 7.39
N LEU A 34 8.04 -4.18 7.12
CA LEU A 34 8.31 -4.66 5.77
C LEU A 34 7.06 -5.25 5.09
N ILE A 35 6.28 -6.06 5.81
CA ILE A 35 5.06 -6.63 5.21
C ILE A 35 4.05 -5.52 4.91
N SER A 36 3.89 -4.52 5.77
CA SER A 36 2.97 -3.41 5.51
C SER A 36 3.34 -2.60 4.26
N VAL A 37 4.64 -2.26 4.09
CA VAL A 37 5.17 -1.54 2.93
C VAL A 37 5.10 -2.40 1.67
N PHE A 38 5.39 -3.69 1.77
CA PHE A 38 5.25 -4.62 0.66
C PHE A 38 3.79 -4.72 0.19
N LEU A 39 2.83 -4.80 1.12
CA LEU A 39 1.42 -4.90 0.79
C LEU A 39 0.87 -3.63 0.12
N VAL A 40 1.28 -2.43 0.55
CA VAL A 40 0.87 -1.18 -0.15
C VAL A 40 1.49 -1.10 -1.55
N GLY A 41 2.75 -1.50 -1.71
CA GLY A 41 3.42 -1.59 -3.01
C GLY A 41 2.72 -2.57 -3.96
N MET A 42 2.37 -3.75 -3.44
CA MET A 42 1.58 -4.76 -4.16
C MET A 42 0.21 -4.21 -4.59
N PHE A 43 -0.50 -3.53 -3.69
CA PHE A 43 -1.80 -2.94 -3.98
C PHE A 43 -1.70 -1.89 -5.09
N MET A 44 -0.76 -0.94 -4.99
CA MET A 44 -0.54 0.10 -6.00
C MET A 44 -0.14 -0.49 -7.36
N GLY A 45 0.73 -1.51 -7.37
CA GLY A 45 1.08 -2.24 -8.59
C GLY A 45 -0.11 -2.96 -9.20
N LEU A 46 -0.94 -3.61 -8.39
CA LEU A 46 -2.12 -4.34 -8.84
C LEU A 46 -3.13 -3.40 -9.49
N ILE A 47 -3.49 -2.28 -8.83
CA ILE A 47 -4.44 -1.32 -9.40
C ILE A 47 -3.89 -0.66 -10.66
N THR A 48 -2.57 -0.46 -10.77
CA THR A 48 -1.93 0.03 -12.00
C THR A 48 -2.15 -0.94 -13.17
N LEU A 49 -1.99 -2.24 -12.93
CA LEU A 49 -2.19 -3.27 -13.96
C LEU A 49 -3.65 -3.44 -14.36
N ILE A 50 -4.59 -3.27 -13.42
CA ILE A 50 -6.03 -3.40 -13.68
C ILE A 50 -6.55 -2.16 -14.42
N ASP A 51 -6.16 -0.97 -13.97
CA ASP A 51 -6.69 0.27 -14.55
C ASP A 51 -6.07 0.61 -15.90
N GLY A 52 -4.78 0.25 -16.09
CA GLY A 52 -4.00 0.53 -17.29
C GLY A 52 -3.23 1.85 -17.24
N GLY A 53 -3.11 2.46 -16.06
CA GLY A 53 -2.45 3.75 -15.81
C GLY A 53 -1.95 3.86 -14.37
N ILE A 54 -1.11 4.85 -14.09
CA ILE A 54 -0.47 5.04 -12.77
C ILE A 54 -1.24 6.03 -11.88
N GLU A 55 -2.25 6.71 -12.41
CA GLU A 55 -2.93 7.84 -11.79
C GLU A 55 -3.56 7.45 -10.45
N LEU A 56 -4.20 6.27 -10.38
CA LEU A 56 -4.77 5.75 -9.14
C LEU A 56 -3.70 5.40 -8.10
N ALA A 57 -2.59 4.80 -8.53
CA ALA A 57 -1.48 4.47 -7.63
C ALA A 57 -0.84 5.74 -7.06
N VAL A 58 -0.59 6.74 -7.90
CA VAL A 58 -0.05 8.05 -7.46
C VAL A 58 -1.03 8.74 -6.51
N GLY A 59 -2.32 8.74 -6.83
CA GLY A 59 -3.35 9.34 -5.98
C GLY A 59 -3.44 8.69 -4.60
N ILE A 60 -3.45 7.35 -4.54
CA ILE A 60 -3.43 6.61 -3.28
C ILE A 60 -2.12 6.84 -2.51
N HIS A 61 -0.97 6.88 -3.18
CA HIS A 61 0.29 7.14 -2.52
C HIS A 61 0.31 8.52 -1.84
N ILE A 62 -0.14 9.56 -2.55
CA ILE A 62 -0.27 10.91 -2.00
C ILE A 62 -1.25 10.91 -0.82
N ALA A 63 -2.42 10.27 -0.96
CA ALA A 63 -3.41 10.19 0.10
C ALA A 63 -2.89 9.46 1.34
N ASN A 64 -2.14 8.36 1.17
CA ASN A 64 -1.50 7.63 2.26
C ASN A 64 -0.48 8.50 2.99
N ASN A 65 0.34 9.24 2.25
CA ASN A 65 1.35 10.11 2.86
C ASN A 65 0.69 11.26 3.63
N LEU A 66 -0.35 11.87 3.08
CA LEU A 66 -1.15 12.87 3.80
C LEU A 66 -1.83 12.28 5.04
N TRP A 67 -2.36 11.05 4.96
CA TRP A 67 -2.96 10.38 6.10
C TRP A 67 -1.97 10.19 7.26
N VAL A 68 -0.77 9.69 6.95
CA VAL A 68 0.27 9.45 7.97
C VAL A 68 0.81 10.76 8.55
N HIS A 69 0.90 11.82 7.75
CA HIS A 69 1.42 13.11 8.22
C HIS A 69 0.39 13.98 8.95
N LEU A 70 -0.89 13.86 8.60
CA LEU A 70 -1.93 14.74 9.12
C LEU A 70 -2.82 14.06 10.16
N ILE A 71 -3.05 12.76 10.06
CA ILE A 71 -4.09 12.08 10.84
C ILE A 71 -3.49 11.07 11.81
N VAL A 72 -2.78 10.04 11.33
CA VAL A 72 -2.22 8.99 12.19
C VAL A 72 -0.74 8.77 11.89
N GLY A 73 0.13 9.37 12.71
CA GLY A 73 1.58 9.29 12.57
C GLY A 73 2.25 8.41 13.62
N LEU A 74 3.51 8.08 13.36
CA LEU A 74 4.41 7.39 14.29
C LEU A 74 5.35 8.41 14.94
N GLU A 75 5.66 8.23 16.23
CA GLU A 75 6.61 9.09 16.96
C GLU A 75 8.02 9.08 16.32
N ASP A 76 8.53 7.89 15.99
CA ASP A 76 9.86 7.70 15.38
C ASP A 76 9.81 7.69 13.85
N SER A 77 8.96 8.51 13.23
CA SER A 77 8.88 8.55 11.75
C SER A 77 10.07 9.26 11.11
N VAL A 78 10.50 8.77 9.94
CA VAL A 78 11.59 9.37 9.12
C VAL A 78 11.31 10.82 8.77
N ILE A 79 10.04 11.16 8.53
CA ILE A 79 9.58 12.53 8.36
C ILE A 79 8.71 12.86 9.58
N PRO A 80 9.24 13.66 10.53
CA PRO A 80 8.47 14.08 11.68
C PRO A 80 7.23 14.87 11.27
N SER A 81 6.10 14.61 11.92
CA SER A 81 4.84 15.32 11.65
C SER A 81 4.02 15.52 12.91
N SER A 82 3.31 16.65 12.98
CA SER A 82 2.33 16.93 14.05
C SER A 82 0.96 16.37 13.67
N SER A 83 0.90 15.07 13.40
CA SER A 83 -0.36 14.37 13.09
C SER A 83 -1.36 14.47 14.25
N LEU A 84 -2.66 14.42 13.95
CA LEU A 84 -3.72 14.51 14.97
C LEU A 84 -3.62 13.42 16.04
N PHE A 85 -3.19 12.22 15.64
CA PHE A 85 -2.96 11.08 16.51
C PHE A 85 -1.54 10.56 16.28
N ILE A 86 -0.73 10.57 17.33
CA ILE A 86 0.63 10.02 17.31
C ILE A 86 0.61 8.74 18.14
N THR A 87 1.03 7.62 17.53
CA THR A 87 1.22 6.37 18.27
C THR A 87 2.64 6.26 18.79
N THR A 88 2.74 6.00 20.09
CA THR A 88 3.99 5.72 20.82
C THR A 88 4.18 4.21 21.06
N ASN A 89 3.25 3.38 20.56
CA ASN A 89 3.30 1.93 20.74
C ASN A 89 4.52 1.36 20.03
N GLN A 90 5.51 0.91 20.82
CA GLN A 90 6.67 0.21 20.31
C GLN A 90 6.25 -1.22 19.91
N ASN A 91 6.70 -1.64 18.73
CA ASN A 91 6.35 -2.91 18.07
C ASN A 91 4.87 -3.06 17.66
N LEU A 92 4.62 -3.08 16.36
CA LEU A 92 3.30 -3.33 15.79
C LEU A 92 3.03 -4.83 15.63
N ASP A 93 1.82 -5.26 15.99
CA ASP A 93 1.39 -6.64 15.80
C ASP A 93 1.12 -6.96 14.32
N MET A 94 1.81 -7.98 13.81
CA MET A 94 1.75 -8.36 12.39
C MET A 94 0.34 -8.74 11.91
N ILE A 95 -0.39 -9.53 12.69
CA ILE A 95 -1.70 -10.07 12.27
C ILE A 95 -2.75 -8.95 12.14
N PRO A 96 -2.97 -8.09 13.16
CA PRO A 96 -3.84 -6.92 13.02
C PRO A 96 -3.42 -6.01 11.86
N THR A 97 -2.12 -5.75 11.67
CA THR A 97 -1.62 -4.93 10.55
C THR A 97 -2.01 -5.50 9.19
N ILE A 98 -1.84 -6.82 9.00
CA ILE A 98 -2.20 -7.49 7.74
C ILE A 98 -3.73 -7.43 7.53
N ILE A 99 -4.52 -7.76 8.56
CA ILE A 99 -5.98 -7.76 8.47
C ILE A 99 -6.51 -6.37 8.12
N SER A 100 -6.01 -5.33 8.79
CA SER A 100 -6.39 -3.94 8.53
C SER A 100 -6.01 -3.51 7.11
N SER A 101 -4.78 -3.80 6.68
CA SER A 101 -4.29 -3.47 5.34
C SER A 101 -5.11 -4.16 4.24
N MET A 102 -5.36 -5.46 4.39
CA MET A 102 -6.17 -6.23 3.42
C MET A 102 -7.61 -5.72 3.36
N SER A 103 -8.20 -5.37 4.51
CA SER A 103 -9.55 -4.82 4.56
C SER A 103 -9.65 -3.48 3.83
N GLN A 104 -8.68 -2.58 4.05
CA GLN A 104 -8.61 -1.28 3.37
C GLN A 104 -8.41 -1.45 1.86
N TYR A 105 -7.47 -2.29 1.43
CA TYR A 105 -7.19 -2.49 0.01
C TYR A 105 -8.34 -3.19 -0.71
N ALA A 106 -9.02 -4.15 -0.07
CA ALA A 106 -10.22 -4.76 -0.61
C ALA A 106 -11.33 -3.71 -0.81
N LEU A 107 -11.59 -2.89 0.21
CA LEU A 107 -12.61 -1.83 0.14
C LEU A 107 -12.29 -0.82 -0.98
N LEU A 108 -11.06 -0.33 -1.07
CA LEU A 108 -10.64 0.57 -2.14
C LEU A 108 -10.73 -0.08 -3.52
N THR A 109 -10.33 -1.34 -3.65
CA THR A 109 -10.46 -2.09 -4.90
C THR A 109 -11.93 -2.18 -5.35
N ILE A 110 -12.84 -2.47 -4.42
CA ILE A 110 -14.28 -2.52 -4.70
C ILE A 110 -14.79 -1.16 -5.17
N VAL A 111 -14.45 -0.09 -4.45
CA VAL A 111 -14.83 1.28 -4.80
C VAL A 111 -14.32 1.65 -6.21
N PHE A 112 -13.06 1.35 -6.52
CA PHE A 112 -12.48 1.62 -7.84
C PHE A 112 -13.10 0.76 -8.94
N ALA A 113 -13.36 -0.53 -8.66
CA ALA A 113 -14.00 -1.42 -9.62
C ALA A 113 -15.37 -0.90 -10.06
N PHE A 114 -16.16 -0.35 -9.13
CA PHE A 114 -17.43 0.30 -9.44
C PHE A 114 -17.24 1.66 -10.12
N ARG A 115 -16.37 2.52 -9.58
CA ARG A 115 -16.18 3.90 -10.08
C ARG A 115 -15.63 3.95 -11.50
N TYR A 116 -14.74 3.04 -11.85
CA TYR A 116 -14.03 2.96 -13.13
C TYR A 116 -14.51 1.81 -14.03
N LYS A 117 -15.61 1.14 -13.63
CA LYS A 117 -16.29 0.09 -14.40
C LYS A 117 -15.35 -1.02 -14.84
N TRP A 118 -14.45 -1.46 -13.96
CA TRP A 118 -13.47 -2.50 -14.28
C TRP A 118 -14.13 -3.83 -14.68
N PHE A 119 -15.31 -4.15 -14.15
CA PHE A 119 -16.07 -5.34 -14.55
C PHE A 119 -16.52 -5.31 -16.02
N ASP A 120 -16.86 -4.14 -16.55
CA ASP A 120 -17.23 -3.99 -17.97
C ASP A 120 -16.00 -4.10 -18.87
N LYS A 121 -14.85 -3.54 -18.43
CA LYS A 121 -13.56 -3.70 -19.12
C LYS A 121 -13.18 -5.18 -19.22
N LEU A 122 -13.33 -5.95 -18.15
CA LEU A 122 -12.98 -7.38 -18.12
C LEU A 122 -13.83 -8.23 -19.08
N LYS A 123 -15.13 -7.95 -19.20
CA LYS A 123 -16.02 -8.65 -20.16
C LYS A 123 -15.57 -8.46 -21.61
N LYS A 124 -15.08 -7.27 -21.97
CA LYS A 124 -14.64 -6.94 -23.33
C LYS A 124 -13.42 -7.75 -23.79
N TYR A 125 -12.58 -8.24 -22.87
CA TYR A 125 -11.42 -9.07 -23.19
C TYR A 125 -11.71 -10.57 -23.20
N GLY A 126 -12.84 -11.02 -22.63
CA GLY A 126 -13.24 -12.43 -22.60
C GLY A 126 -14.14 -12.87 -23.77
N THR A 127 -14.50 -11.95 -24.68
CA THR A 127 -15.35 -12.20 -25.86
C THR A 127 -14.58 -12.16 -27.18
N LEU A 128 -13.25 -12.33 -27.13
CA LEU A 128 -12.36 -12.59 -28.27
C LEU A 128 -11.85 -14.03 -28.15
#